data_AF-A0A7C4RXG4-F1
#
_entry.id   AF-A0A7C4RXG4-F1
#
_cell.length_a   1.000
_cell.length_b   1.000
_cell.length_c   1.000
_cell.angle_alpha   90.00
_cell.angle_beta   90.00
_cell.angle_gamma   90.00
#
_symmetry.space_group_name_H-M   'P 1'
#
loop_
_entity.id
_entity.type
_entity.pdbx_description
1 polymer ?
#
loop_
_entity_poly.entity_id
_entity_poly.type
_entity_poly.pdbx_seq_one_letter_code
_entity_poly.pdbx_strand_id
1 'polypeptide(L)'
;MLNGILEIGRILSGSSIEDYLKNKVIYKDAPSEAKIVRVIFEPSEKKIRLVSEEFDKSKLEKYLWVGNAKGNVPQTRLTSDNLMKIFTQSIFNAYRQLDEGELKNILNEIIETFTCEKEGRRVIDLSLIEDLDESLKEKWKNVEK
;
A
#
# COMPACT_ATOMS: atom_id res chain seq x y z
N MET A 1 -2.91 30.81 22.84
CA MET A 1 -2.51 29.42 22.50
C MET A 1 -3.71 28.50 22.38
N LEU A 2 -4.55 28.35 23.42
CA LEU A 2 -5.75 27.50 23.35
C LEU A 2 -6.70 27.86 22.19
N ASN A 3 -6.93 29.17 21.97
CA ASN A 3 -7.77 29.65 20.86
C ASN A 3 -7.20 29.29 19.48
N GLY A 4 -5.88 29.27 19.31
CA GLY A 4 -5.25 28.84 18.06
C GLY A 4 -5.40 27.34 17.80
N ILE A 5 -5.35 26.52 18.86
CA ILE A 5 -5.62 25.08 18.76
C ILE A 5 -7.11 24.83 18.42
N LEU A 6 -8.02 25.60 19.01
CA LEU A 6 -9.46 25.53 18.70
C LEU A 6 -9.79 26.00 17.29
N GLU A 7 -9.08 27.00 16.79
CA GLU A 7 -9.24 27.53 15.43
C GLU A 7 -8.72 26.55 14.38
N ILE A 8 -7.57 25.92 14.62
CA ILE A 8 -7.07 24.80 13.80
C ILE A 8 -8.06 23.63 13.83
N GLY A 9 -8.60 23.29 15.01
CA GLY A 9 -9.62 22.25 15.17
C GLY A 9 -10.89 22.57 14.38
N ARG A 10 -11.35 23.84 14.38
CA ARG A 10 -12.51 24.29 13.60
C ARG A 10 -12.28 24.22 12.09
N ILE A 11 -11.12 24.65 11.63
CA ILE A 11 -10.74 24.59 10.20
C ILE A 11 -10.68 23.13 9.73
N LEU A 12 -10.09 22.24 10.54
CA LEU A 12 -10.04 20.80 10.26
C LEU A 12 -11.42 20.13 10.32
N SER A 13 -12.32 20.61 11.19
CA SER A 13 -13.71 20.11 11.27
C SER A 13 -14.64 20.66 10.19
N GLY A 14 -14.25 21.76 9.54
CA GLY A 14 -15.01 22.42 8.46
C GLY A 14 -14.62 21.95 7.06
N SER A 15 -13.43 21.36 6.89
CA SER A 15 -13.05 20.64 5.68
C SER A 15 -13.70 19.27 5.64
N SER A 16 -14.18 18.84 4.47
CA SER A 16 -14.63 17.45 4.33
C SER A 16 -13.44 16.50 4.57
N ILE A 17 -13.73 15.25 4.97
CA ILE A 17 -12.70 14.22 5.12
C ILE A 17 -11.90 14.08 3.82
N GLU A 18 -12.55 14.25 2.65
CA GLU A 18 -11.85 14.20 1.36
C GLU A 18 -10.81 15.32 1.24
N ASP A 19 -11.15 16.56 1.61
CA ASP A 19 -10.21 17.69 1.54
C ASP A 19 -9.04 17.52 2.52
N TYR A 20 -9.31 17.01 3.72
CA TYR A 20 -8.25 16.66 4.67
C TYR A 20 -7.28 15.62 4.10
N LEU A 21 -7.82 14.55 3.49
CA LEU A 21 -7.03 13.48 2.91
C LEU A 21 -6.23 13.94 1.70
N LYS A 22 -6.82 14.74 0.80
CA LYS A 22 -6.12 15.35 -0.34
C LYS A 22 -4.93 16.19 0.10
N ASN A 23 -5.08 16.98 1.17
CA ASN A 23 -3.99 17.79 1.71
C ASN A 23 -2.83 16.98 2.32
N LYS A 24 -2.99 15.67 2.52
CA LYS A 24 -1.90 14.78 2.97
C LYS A 24 -1.15 14.11 1.82
N VAL A 25 -1.70 14.15 0.61
CA VAL A 25 -1.10 13.51 -0.57
C VAL A 25 0.24 14.17 -0.86
N ILE A 26 1.29 13.36 -0.99
CA ILE A 26 2.61 13.82 -1.38
C ILE A 26 2.74 13.63 -2.88
N TYR A 27 2.76 14.74 -3.61
CA TYR A 27 3.07 14.71 -5.02
C TYR A 27 4.57 14.50 -5.24
N LYS A 28 4.91 13.40 -5.90
CA LYS A 28 6.28 13.06 -6.28
C LYS A 28 6.34 13.01 -7.79
N ASP A 29 7.33 13.70 -8.38
CA ASP A 29 7.60 13.53 -9.80
C ASP A 29 8.20 12.14 -10.03
N ALA A 30 7.73 11.49 -11.07
CA ALA A 30 8.19 10.16 -11.46
C ALA A 30 8.69 10.21 -12.92
N PRO A 31 9.58 9.31 -13.33
CA PRO A 31 9.96 9.17 -14.73
C PRO A 31 8.71 9.00 -15.62
N SER A 32 8.81 9.42 -16.89
CA SER A 32 7.71 9.30 -17.86
C SER A 32 7.18 7.87 -18.03
N GLU A 33 8.03 6.87 -17.75
CA GLU A 33 7.69 5.45 -17.84
C GLU A 33 7.27 4.84 -16.49
N ALA A 34 7.03 5.67 -15.47
CA ALA A 34 6.53 5.18 -14.19
C ALA A 34 5.15 4.54 -14.37
N LYS A 35 4.91 3.50 -13.57
CA LYS A 35 3.63 2.80 -13.52
C LYS A 35 3.12 2.74 -12.10
N ILE A 36 1.81 2.78 -11.96
CA ILE A 36 1.13 2.41 -10.73
C ILE A 36 0.81 0.93 -10.84
N VAL A 37 1.24 0.15 -9.85
CA VAL A 37 0.96 -1.29 -9.77
C VAL A 37 -0.02 -1.52 -8.63
N ARG A 38 -1.18 -2.05 -8.96
CA ARG A 38 -2.19 -2.50 -7.99
C ARG A 38 -1.96 -3.97 -7.72
N VAL A 39 -1.78 -4.30 -6.45
CA VAL A 39 -1.72 -5.67 -5.96
C VAL A 39 -3.12 -6.06 -5.50
N ILE A 40 -3.71 -7.06 -6.15
CA ILE A 40 -5.07 -7.53 -5.86
C ILE A 40 -4.95 -8.94 -5.31
N PHE A 41 -5.35 -9.13 -4.05
CA PHE A 41 -5.42 -10.44 -3.42
C PHE A 41 -6.84 -11.00 -3.61
N GLU A 42 -6.95 -12.24 -4.06
CA GLU A 42 -8.24 -12.93 -4.27
C GLU A 42 -8.29 -14.21 -3.43
N PRO A 43 -8.63 -14.12 -2.13
CA PRO A 43 -8.56 -15.25 -1.21
C PRO A 43 -9.34 -16.48 -1.68
N SER A 44 -10.50 -16.28 -2.31
CA SER A 44 -11.36 -17.36 -2.83
C SER A 44 -10.69 -18.21 -3.91
N GLU A 45 -9.80 -17.61 -4.68
CA GLU A 45 -9.08 -18.28 -5.78
C GLU A 45 -7.62 -18.59 -5.41
N LYS A 46 -7.18 -18.16 -4.22
CA LYS A 46 -5.79 -18.25 -3.76
C LYS A 46 -4.79 -17.73 -4.80
N LYS A 47 -5.12 -16.60 -5.44
CA LYS A 47 -4.24 -15.94 -6.41
C LYS A 47 -4.03 -14.46 -6.11
N ILE A 48 -2.92 -13.93 -6.60
CA ILE A 48 -2.53 -12.53 -6.53
C ILE A 48 -2.44 -12.00 -7.95
N ARG A 49 -3.18 -10.95 -8.27
CA ARG A 49 -3.10 -10.29 -9.58
C ARG A 49 -2.37 -8.96 -9.48
N LEU A 50 -1.52 -8.68 -10.46
CA LEU A 50 -0.80 -7.42 -10.59
C LEU A 50 -1.32 -6.65 -11.80
N VAL A 51 -2.07 -5.58 -11.53
CA VAL A 51 -2.62 -4.71 -12.58
C VAL A 51 -1.79 -3.45 -12.65
N SER A 52 -1.23 -3.18 -13.84
CA SER A 52 -0.46 -1.96 -14.09
C SER A 52 -1.34 -0.89 -14.75
N GLU A 53 -1.09 0.36 -14.42
CA GLU A 53 -1.58 1.50 -15.17
C GLU A 53 -0.49 2.56 -15.29
N GLU A 54 -0.60 3.41 -16.31
CA GLU A 54 0.31 4.54 -16.48
C GLU A 54 0.25 5.47 -15.28
N PHE A 55 1.43 5.93 -14.85
CA PHE A 55 1.51 6.93 -13.79
C PHE A 55 1.02 8.28 -14.31
N ASP A 56 0.09 8.86 -13.56
CA ASP A 56 -0.25 10.26 -13.65
C ASP A 56 -0.24 10.83 -12.23
N LYS A 57 0.35 12.01 -12.07
CA LYS A 57 0.46 12.73 -10.81
C LYS A 57 -0.92 12.92 -10.16
N SER A 58 -1.99 13.10 -10.95
CA SER A 58 -3.36 13.21 -10.45
C SER A 58 -3.84 11.92 -9.74
N LYS A 59 -3.33 10.75 -10.14
CA LYS A 59 -3.70 9.45 -9.54
C LYS A 59 -3.11 9.27 -8.14
N LEU A 60 -2.12 10.07 -7.74
CA LEU A 60 -1.63 10.06 -6.36
C LEU A 60 -2.72 10.46 -5.36
N GLU A 61 -3.65 11.35 -5.76
CA GLU A 61 -4.82 11.69 -4.95
C GLU A 61 -5.80 10.53 -4.87
N LYS A 62 -6.07 9.87 -6.01
CA LYS A 62 -6.95 8.70 -6.08
C LYS A 62 -6.49 7.58 -5.14
N TYR A 63 -5.19 7.37 -5.02
CA TYR A 63 -4.62 6.32 -4.17
C TYR A 63 -4.14 6.81 -2.80
N LEU A 64 -4.41 8.07 -2.45
CA LEU A 64 -4.01 8.69 -1.17
C LEU A 64 -2.53 8.45 -0.84
N TRP A 65 -1.66 8.63 -1.83
CA TRP A 65 -0.23 8.39 -1.65
C TRP A 65 0.38 9.45 -0.74
N VAL A 66 0.81 9.04 0.46
CA VAL A 66 1.44 9.92 1.46
C VAL A 66 2.93 9.62 1.65
N GLY A 67 3.55 8.94 0.68
CA GLY A 67 4.95 8.51 0.76
C GLY A 67 5.19 7.27 1.62
N ASN A 68 6.45 6.82 1.67
CA ASN A 68 6.88 5.73 2.55
C ASN A 68 7.12 6.17 4.00
N ALA A 69 7.13 5.21 4.93
CA ALA A 69 7.64 5.45 6.27
C ALA A 69 9.10 5.95 6.19
N LYS A 70 9.42 6.98 6.98
CA LYS A 70 10.74 7.61 7.04
C LYS A 70 11.40 7.30 8.38
N GLY A 71 12.73 7.24 8.40
CA GLY A 71 13.49 6.90 9.60
C GLY A 71 13.28 5.43 10.01
N ASN A 72 13.35 5.18 11.32
CA ASN A 72 13.21 3.82 11.89
C ASN A 72 11.75 3.46 12.23
N VAL A 73 10.78 4.03 11.48
CA VAL A 73 9.35 3.76 11.68
C VAL A 73 8.95 2.57 10.81
N PRO A 74 8.24 1.56 11.35
CA PRO A 74 7.73 0.45 10.55
C PRO A 74 6.86 0.95 9.39
N GLN A 75 7.07 0.39 8.19
CA GLN A 75 6.18 0.66 7.07
C GLN A 75 4.84 -0.02 7.34
N THR A 76 3.78 0.77 7.50
CA THR A 76 2.39 0.31 7.71
C THR A 76 1.47 0.72 6.56
N ARG A 77 1.99 1.50 5.61
CA ARG A 77 1.21 1.99 4.48
C ARG A 77 1.09 0.89 3.43
N LEU A 78 -0.14 0.66 2.97
CA LEU A 78 -0.48 -0.32 1.93
C LEU A 78 -0.17 0.19 0.50
N THR A 79 0.31 1.43 0.40
CA THR A 79 0.93 2.00 -0.79
C THR A 79 2.44 2.11 -0.56
N SER A 80 3.25 1.91 -1.61
CA SER A 80 4.71 2.03 -1.54
C SER A 80 5.29 2.27 -2.94
N ASP A 81 6.41 2.99 -3.04
CA ASP A 81 7.22 3.03 -4.27
C ASP A 81 8.20 1.85 -4.37
N ASN A 82 8.18 0.96 -3.37
CA ASN A 82 8.89 -0.31 -3.34
C ASN A 82 7.90 -1.44 -3.06
N LEU A 83 7.63 -2.24 -4.09
CA LEU A 83 6.66 -3.33 -4.05
C LEU A 83 7.03 -4.43 -3.04
N MET A 84 8.32 -4.75 -2.88
CA MET A 84 8.78 -5.74 -1.91
C MET A 84 8.45 -5.34 -0.46
N LYS A 85 8.42 -4.03 -0.15
CA LYS A 85 7.97 -3.58 1.18
C LYS A 85 6.52 -3.92 1.44
N ILE A 86 5.65 -3.92 0.41
CA ILE A 86 4.25 -4.34 0.59
C ILE A 86 4.19 -5.80 1.02
N PHE A 87 4.89 -6.68 0.28
CA PHE A 87 4.85 -8.12 0.48
C PHE A 87 5.58 -8.63 1.72
N THR A 88 6.57 -7.88 2.22
CA THR A 88 7.41 -8.33 3.34
C THR A 88 7.16 -7.58 4.64
N GLN A 89 6.56 -6.39 4.60
CA GLN A 89 6.46 -5.51 5.77
C GLN A 89 5.08 -4.87 5.93
N SER A 90 4.59 -4.14 4.92
CA SER A 90 3.42 -3.26 5.07
C SER A 90 2.19 -4.00 5.60
N ILE A 91 1.84 -5.13 4.97
CA ILE A 91 0.65 -5.91 5.33
C ILE A 91 0.76 -6.40 6.79
N PHE A 92 1.89 -6.99 7.17
CA PHE A 92 2.12 -7.52 8.51
C PHE A 92 2.15 -6.43 9.57
N ASN A 93 2.83 -5.32 9.30
CA ASN A 93 2.95 -4.21 10.24
C ASN A 93 1.61 -3.49 10.40
N ALA A 94 0.86 -3.30 9.32
CA ALA A 94 -0.49 -2.74 9.37
C ALA A 94 -1.40 -3.63 10.24
N TYR A 95 -1.44 -4.93 9.98
CA TYR A 95 -2.23 -5.89 10.77
C TYR A 95 -1.92 -5.81 12.28
N ARG A 96 -0.65 -5.74 12.66
CA ARG A 96 -0.22 -5.67 14.07
C ARG A 96 -0.62 -4.37 14.78
N GLN A 97 -0.78 -3.28 14.04
CA GLN A 97 -1.05 -1.95 14.61
C GLN A 97 -2.52 -1.56 14.56
N LEU A 98 -3.34 -2.25 13.75
CA LEU A 98 -4.76 -1.98 13.65
C LEU A 98 -5.51 -2.51 14.88
N ASP A 99 -6.47 -1.71 15.34
CA ASP A 99 -7.51 -2.16 16.24
C ASP A 99 -8.44 -3.17 15.54
N GLU A 100 -9.22 -3.92 16.33
CA GLU A 100 -10.19 -4.86 15.78
C GLU A 100 -11.18 -4.16 14.83
N GLY A 101 -11.40 -4.75 13.66
CA GLY A 101 -12.24 -4.15 12.64
C GLY A 101 -12.12 -4.84 11.28
N GLU A 102 -12.91 -4.37 10.32
CA GLU A 102 -13.03 -4.95 8.98
C GLU A 102 -11.68 -5.02 8.26
N LEU A 103 -10.91 -3.94 8.25
CA LEU A 103 -9.60 -3.92 7.60
C LEU A 103 -8.63 -4.93 8.22
N LYS A 104 -8.63 -5.07 9.55
CA LYS A 104 -7.77 -6.03 10.24
C LYS A 104 -8.14 -7.47 9.88
N ASN A 105 -9.44 -7.76 9.77
CA ASN A 105 -9.94 -9.06 9.34
C ASN A 105 -9.52 -9.38 7.90
N ILE A 106 -9.65 -8.43 6.99
CA ILE A 106 -9.21 -8.57 5.59
C ILE A 106 -7.70 -8.83 5.51
N LEU A 107 -6.88 -8.06 6.25
CA LEU A 107 -5.44 -8.29 6.28
C LEU A 107 -5.09 -9.64 6.91
N ASN A 108 -5.83 -10.09 7.91
CA ASN A 108 -5.64 -11.41 8.51
C ASN A 108 -5.93 -12.53 7.52
N GLU A 109 -7.05 -12.44 6.77
CA GLU A 109 -7.36 -13.40 5.70
C GLU A 109 -6.24 -13.43 4.65
N ILE A 110 -5.74 -12.26 4.22
CA ILE A 110 -4.61 -12.19 3.30
C ILE A 110 -3.38 -12.91 3.88
N ILE A 111 -3.05 -12.65 5.15
CA ILE A 111 -1.89 -13.26 5.80
C ILE A 111 -2.07 -14.77 5.90
N GLU A 112 -3.24 -15.27 6.27
CA GLU A 112 -3.47 -16.71 6.42
C GLU A 112 -3.49 -17.44 5.07
N THR A 113 -4.03 -16.81 4.02
CA THR A 113 -4.18 -17.46 2.72
C THR A 113 -2.92 -17.40 1.85
N PHE A 114 -2.18 -16.28 1.90
CA PHE A 114 -1.14 -15.96 0.91
C PHE A 114 0.28 -16.00 1.44
N THR A 115 0.53 -16.53 2.63
CA THR A 115 1.89 -16.54 3.18
C THR A 115 2.51 -17.92 3.23
N CYS A 116 3.83 -17.94 3.10
CA CYS A 116 4.67 -19.11 3.30
C CYS A 116 5.83 -18.77 4.25
N GLU A 117 6.51 -19.79 4.73
CA GLU A 117 7.71 -19.63 5.56
C GLU A 117 8.97 -19.68 4.69
N LYS A 118 9.79 -18.62 4.75
CA LYS A 118 11.07 -18.52 4.04
C LYS A 118 12.13 -18.02 5.01
N GLU A 119 13.20 -18.78 5.21
CA GLU A 119 14.31 -18.44 6.11
C GLU A 119 13.85 -18.10 7.55
N GLY A 120 12.86 -18.82 8.06
CA GLY A 120 12.29 -18.60 9.40
C GLY A 120 11.44 -17.33 9.52
N ARG A 121 10.99 -16.75 8.41
CA ARG A 121 10.10 -15.58 8.35
C ARG A 121 8.86 -15.90 7.54
N ARG A 122 7.71 -15.43 8.04
CA ARG A 122 6.44 -15.45 7.29
C ARG A 122 6.46 -14.32 6.26
N VAL A 123 6.31 -14.65 4.99
CA VAL A 123 6.31 -13.70 3.85
C VAL A 123 5.16 -14.02 2.92
N ILE A 124 4.72 -13.05 2.11
CA ILE A 124 3.75 -13.34 1.04
C ILE A 124 4.40 -14.27 0.02
N ASP A 125 3.69 -15.35 -0.30
CA ASP A 125 4.07 -16.34 -1.29
C ASP A 125 3.88 -15.76 -2.70
N LEU A 126 4.99 -15.31 -3.27
CA LEU A 126 5.01 -14.70 -4.60
C LEU A 126 4.71 -15.69 -5.72
N SER A 127 4.77 -17.01 -5.47
CA SER A 127 4.39 -18.02 -6.47
C SER A 127 2.90 -18.01 -6.78
N LEU A 128 2.08 -17.38 -5.93
CA LEU A 128 0.65 -17.21 -6.13
C LEU A 128 0.31 -16.03 -7.05
N ILE A 129 1.33 -15.35 -7.60
CA ILE A 129 1.10 -14.27 -8.56
C ILE A 129 0.76 -14.86 -9.92
N GLU A 130 -0.49 -14.65 -10.32
CA GLU A 130 -1.04 -15.03 -11.62
C GLU A 130 -1.32 -13.76 -12.44
N ASP A 131 -1.33 -13.91 -13.77
CA ASP A 131 -1.73 -12.85 -14.70
C ASP A 131 -0.93 -11.54 -14.56
N LEU A 132 0.40 -11.64 -14.56
CA LEU A 132 1.27 -10.49 -14.77
C LEU A 132 0.96 -9.83 -16.11
N ASP A 133 0.60 -8.54 -16.07
CA ASP A 133 0.65 -7.66 -17.23
C ASP A 133 1.97 -7.86 -17.99
N GLU A 134 1.93 -8.00 -19.32
CA GLU A 134 3.12 -8.21 -20.17
C GLU A 134 4.24 -7.21 -19.85
N SER A 135 3.86 -5.96 -19.56
CA SER A 135 4.80 -4.89 -19.21
C SER A 135 5.48 -5.05 -17.84
N LEU A 136 4.92 -5.91 -16.97
CA LEU A 136 5.48 -6.26 -15.67
C LEU A 136 6.26 -7.57 -15.69
N LYS A 137 6.00 -8.48 -16.64
CA LYS A 137 6.64 -9.81 -16.72
C LYS A 137 8.16 -9.73 -16.72
N GLU A 138 8.74 -8.81 -17.48
CA GLU A 138 10.20 -8.65 -17.55
C GLU A 138 10.80 -8.12 -16.24
N LYS A 139 10.12 -7.18 -15.59
CA LYS A 139 10.55 -6.64 -14.30
C LYS A 139 10.40 -7.67 -13.17
N TRP A 140 9.36 -8.51 -13.24
CA TRP A 140 9.07 -9.53 -12.24
C TRP A 140 10.12 -10.65 -12.19
N LYS A 141 10.66 -11.07 -13.34
CA LYS A 141 11.75 -12.07 -13.43
C LYS A 141 13.01 -11.71 -12.61
N ASN A 142 13.22 -10.42 -12.33
CA ASN A 142 14.35 -9.95 -11.53
C ASN A 142 14.05 -9.89 -10.02
N VAL A 143 12.78 -10.02 -9.63
CA VAL A 143 12.33 -9.99 -8.22
C VAL A 143 12.40 -11.39 -7.59
N GLU A 144 12.29 -12.45 -8.39
CA GLU A 144 12.35 -13.85 -7.94
C GLU A 144 13.78 -14.41 -7.76
N LYS A 145 14.82 -13.69 -8.21
CA LYS A 145 16.23 -14.06 -8.04
C LYS A 145 16.79 -13.54 -6.72
#